data_AF-A0A1V4AZJ5-F1
#
_entry.id   AF-A0A1V4AZJ5-F1
#
_cell.length_a   1.000
_cell.length_b   1.000
_cell.length_c   1.000
_cell.angle_alpha   90.00
_cell.angle_beta   90.00
_cell.angle_gamma   90.00
#
_symmetry.space_group_name_H-M   'P 1'
#
loop_
_entity.id
_entity.type
_entity.pdbx_description
1 polymer ?
#
loop_
_entity_poly.entity_id
_entity_poly.type
_entity_poly.pdbx_seq_one_letter_code
_entity_poly.pdbx_strand_id
1 'polypeptide(L)'
;MFKKVSLVLCIGLISACSMNSVTSYIPFMSDSKTVINLDKDKIDQKSYATAYEATVQSYQGRVNKEYHVNSFASGAKDWYSARILVPVEQIKEKLFQGNGLDSNVYAYYSGVLFASELQTNFNRLSSTCWSHIDQASATQGIYDAMLDLQNNRVRAEDDEYIAQGSEQILKLCTK
;
A
#
# COMPACT_ATOMS: atom_id res chain seq x y z
N MET A 1 55.26 43.99 -12.20
CA MET A 1 55.43 43.23 -13.46
C MET A 1 55.24 41.75 -13.14
N PHE A 2 54.32 41.08 -13.86
CA PHE A 2 54.21 39.62 -14.16
C PHE A 2 54.94 38.62 -13.23
N LYS A 3 54.33 37.57 -12.69
CA LYS A 3 53.41 36.63 -13.34
C LYS A 3 52.73 35.72 -12.30
N LYS A 4 51.47 35.40 -12.59
CA LYS A 4 50.58 34.47 -11.89
C LYS A 4 51.04 33.01 -12.09
N VAL A 5 51.03 32.23 -11.01
CA VAL A 5 50.85 30.77 -10.97
C VAL A 5 50.12 30.54 -9.64
N SER A 6 48.80 30.41 -9.50
CA SER A 6 47.78 29.66 -10.25
C SER A 6 48.14 28.21 -10.48
N LEU A 7 48.17 27.43 -9.39
CA LEU A 7 47.93 26.00 -9.46
C LEU A 7 46.64 25.71 -8.68
N VAL A 8 45.56 25.64 -9.46
CA VAL A 8 44.25 25.15 -9.07
C VAL A 8 44.42 23.69 -8.65
N LEU A 9 44.26 23.39 -7.35
CA LEU A 9 44.09 22.03 -6.88
C LEU A 9 42.67 21.61 -7.25
N CYS A 10 42.53 20.95 -8.40
CA CYS A 10 41.26 20.43 -8.87
C CYS A 10 40.66 19.46 -7.85
N ILE A 11 39.39 19.71 -7.57
CA ILE A 11 38.46 18.95 -6.75
C ILE A 11 38.43 17.50 -7.24
N GLY A 12 39.06 16.62 -6.47
CA GLY A 12 38.91 15.17 -6.58
C GLY A 12 37.87 14.66 -5.58
N LEU A 13 36.64 15.18 -5.64
CA LEU A 13 35.48 14.55 -5.02
C LEU A 13 34.63 14.00 -6.16
N ILE A 14 35.12 12.93 -6.78
CA ILE A 14 34.26 12.08 -7.59
C ILE A 14 33.36 11.39 -6.57
N SER A 15 32.13 11.88 -6.56
CA SER A 15 30.95 11.39 -5.87
C SER A 15 30.79 9.89 -6.01
N ALA A 16 31.43 9.12 -5.13
CA ALA A 16 31.01 7.78 -4.75
C ALA A 16 29.91 7.87 -3.68
N CYS A 17 28.82 8.56 -4.02
CA CYS A 17 27.53 8.43 -3.34
C CYS A 17 26.51 7.92 -4.36
N SER A 18 26.89 6.92 -5.15
CA SER A 18 25.95 6.08 -5.87
C SER A 18 25.98 4.72 -5.18
N MET A 19 24.81 4.21 -4.84
CA MET A 19 24.51 2.82 -4.43
C MET A 19 24.43 2.43 -2.95
N ASN A 20 24.35 3.34 -1.96
CA ASN A 20 24.20 2.92 -0.54
C ASN A 20 23.03 3.52 0.27
N SER A 21 22.06 4.25 -0.32
CA SER A 21 20.97 4.88 0.47
C SER A 21 19.54 4.41 0.15
N VAL A 22 19.35 3.35 -0.63
CA VAL A 22 18.00 2.77 -0.85
C VAL A 22 17.98 1.26 -0.63
N THR A 23 18.77 0.77 0.33
CA THR A 23 18.51 -0.53 0.93
C THR A 23 17.50 -0.33 2.06
N SER A 24 16.30 -0.88 1.86
CA SER A 24 15.45 -1.41 2.92
C SER A 24 14.92 -0.42 3.99
N TYR A 25 14.19 0.64 3.60
CA TYR A 25 13.11 1.08 4.51
C TYR A 25 11.97 0.06 4.38
N ILE A 26 12.16 -1.06 5.07
CA ILE A 26 11.13 -2.04 5.37
C ILE A 26 11.01 -2.01 6.89
N PRO A 27 9.99 -1.35 7.45
CA PRO A 27 9.77 -1.44 8.88
C PRO A 27 9.58 -2.92 9.25
N PHE A 28 10.26 -3.34 10.32
CA PHE A 28 10.37 -4.72 10.82
C PHE A 28 9.09 -5.56 10.58
N MET A 29 9.10 -6.41 9.55
CA MET A 29 8.00 -7.29 9.19
C MET A 29 8.17 -8.63 9.92
N SER A 30 7.52 -8.80 11.08
CA SER A 30 7.40 -10.12 11.69
C SER A 30 6.11 -10.80 11.23
N ASP A 31 6.22 -11.99 10.66
CA ASP A 31 5.08 -12.77 10.14
C ASP A 31 4.06 -13.20 11.22
N SER A 32 4.39 -13.08 12.51
CA SER A 32 3.62 -13.69 13.60
C SER A 32 2.57 -12.82 14.27
N LYS A 33 2.45 -11.52 13.95
CA LYS A 33 1.49 -10.62 14.59
C LYS A 33 0.45 -10.11 13.60
N THR A 34 -0.82 -10.24 13.98
CA THR A 34 -1.95 -9.61 13.30
C THR A 34 -1.68 -8.12 13.09
N VAL A 35 -1.74 -7.67 11.84
CA VAL A 35 -1.36 -6.30 11.44
C VAL A 35 -2.33 -5.25 12.00
N ILE A 36 -3.62 -5.62 11.98
CA ILE A 36 -4.74 -4.83 12.47
C ILE A 36 -5.88 -5.76 12.89
N ASN A 37 -6.55 -5.43 13.99
CA ASN A 37 -7.75 -6.11 14.47
C ASN A 37 -8.58 -5.09 15.25
N LEU A 38 -9.37 -4.30 14.53
CA LEU A 38 -10.26 -3.32 15.13
C LEU A 38 -11.42 -4.02 15.84
N ASP A 39 -11.84 -3.48 16.97
CA ASP A 39 -13.09 -3.88 17.59
C ASP A 39 -14.26 -3.57 16.65
N LYS A 40 -15.28 -4.44 16.62
CA LYS A 40 -16.40 -4.33 15.67
C LYS A 40 -17.12 -2.99 15.72
N ASP A 41 -17.22 -2.38 16.90
CA ASP A 41 -17.84 -1.06 17.11
C ASP A 41 -16.98 0.11 16.60
N LYS A 42 -15.72 -0.14 16.26
CA LYS A 42 -14.78 0.83 15.67
C LYS A 42 -14.69 0.74 14.15
N ILE A 43 -15.32 -0.27 13.55
CA ILE A 43 -15.31 -0.44 12.09
C ILE A 43 -16.37 0.47 11.48
N ASP A 44 -15.90 1.44 10.70
CA ASP A 44 -16.73 2.22 9.80
C ASP A 44 -17.08 1.38 8.56
N GLN A 45 -18.35 0.96 8.49
CA GLN A 45 -18.84 0.00 7.49
C GLN A 45 -18.49 0.40 6.05
N LYS A 46 -18.74 1.65 5.65
CA LYS A 46 -18.52 2.10 4.26
C LYS A 46 -17.06 2.01 3.84
N SER A 47 -16.13 2.35 4.75
CA SER A 47 -14.70 2.29 4.50
C SER A 47 -14.20 0.86 4.45
N TYR A 48 -14.69 0.01 5.36
CA TYR A 48 -14.40 -1.42 5.35
C TYR A 48 -14.88 -2.09 4.06
N ALA A 49 -16.18 -1.93 3.75
CA ALA A 49 -16.84 -2.63 2.65
C ALA A 49 -16.19 -2.33 1.30
N THR A 50 -15.97 -1.04 1.01
CA THR A 50 -15.40 -0.63 -0.28
C THR A 50 -13.97 -1.12 -0.43
N ALA A 51 -13.19 -1.10 0.66
CA ALA A 51 -11.81 -1.58 0.64
C ALA A 51 -11.74 -3.11 0.52
N TYR A 52 -12.64 -3.84 1.20
CA TYR A 52 -12.79 -5.28 1.08
C TYR A 52 -13.12 -5.67 -0.36
N GLU A 53 -14.16 -5.07 -0.94
CA GLU A 53 -14.62 -5.35 -2.31
C GLU A 53 -13.53 -5.06 -3.36
N ALA A 54 -12.90 -3.88 -3.29
CA ALA A 54 -11.80 -3.53 -4.18
C ALA A 54 -10.62 -4.51 -4.07
N THR A 55 -10.34 -5.02 -2.88
CA THR A 55 -9.28 -6.01 -2.65
C THR A 55 -9.63 -7.35 -3.26
N VAL A 56 -10.84 -7.86 -3.01
CA VAL A 56 -11.34 -9.10 -3.62
C VAL A 56 -11.26 -9.02 -5.14
N GLN A 57 -11.81 -7.97 -5.75
CA GLN A 57 -11.78 -7.79 -7.20
C GLN A 57 -10.36 -7.74 -7.78
N SER A 58 -9.41 -7.14 -7.05
CA SER A 58 -8.04 -6.97 -7.53
C SER A 58 -7.16 -8.22 -7.36
N TYR A 59 -7.46 -9.05 -6.35
CA TYR A 59 -6.58 -10.13 -5.90
C TYR A 59 -7.20 -11.53 -5.98
N GLN A 60 -8.46 -11.66 -6.41
CA GLN A 60 -9.07 -12.95 -6.73
C GLN A 60 -8.19 -13.74 -7.70
N GLY A 61 -7.89 -14.99 -7.36
CA GLY A 61 -7.03 -15.87 -8.14
C GLY A 61 -5.52 -15.56 -8.07
N ARG A 62 -5.10 -14.48 -7.40
CA ARG A 62 -3.69 -14.11 -7.20
C ARG A 62 -3.16 -14.51 -5.83
N VAL A 63 -4.03 -14.48 -4.82
CA VAL A 63 -3.70 -14.84 -3.44
C VAL A 63 -3.86 -16.34 -3.25
N ASN A 64 -2.80 -17.00 -2.78
CA ASN A 64 -2.76 -18.43 -2.48
C ASN A 64 -2.37 -18.65 -1.00
N LYS A 65 -2.24 -19.92 -0.58
CA LYS A 65 -1.87 -20.30 0.78
C LYS A 65 -0.50 -19.80 1.24
N GLU A 66 0.41 -19.54 0.31
CA GLU A 66 1.77 -19.08 0.58
C GLU A 66 1.91 -17.55 0.51
N TYR A 67 0.83 -16.84 0.15
CA TYR A 67 0.85 -15.40 0.03
C TYR A 67 1.06 -14.72 1.39
N HIS A 68 1.99 -13.76 1.44
CA HIS A 68 2.32 -13.05 2.68
C HIS A 68 1.31 -11.93 2.99
N VAL A 69 0.12 -12.33 3.46
CA VAL A 69 -1.01 -11.43 3.74
C VAL A 69 -0.65 -10.36 4.79
N ASN A 70 0.12 -10.72 5.83
CA ASN A 70 0.55 -9.76 6.85
C ASN A 70 1.49 -8.69 6.26
N SER A 71 2.43 -9.08 5.40
CA SER A 71 3.33 -8.15 4.73
C SER A 71 2.55 -7.19 3.83
N PHE A 72 1.60 -7.72 3.04
CA PHE A 72 0.70 -6.92 2.21
C PHE A 72 -0.11 -5.89 3.02
N ALA A 73 -0.81 -6.33 4.07
CA ALA A 73 -1.61 -5.44 4.89
C ALA A 73 -0.75 -4.41 5.64
N SER A 74 0.49 -4.76 6.01
CA SER A 74 1.43 -3.81 6.61
C SER A 74 1.81 -2.70 5.63
N GLY A 75 2.06 -3.05 4.37
CA GLY A 75 2.33 -2.07 3.31
C GLY A 75 1.15 -1.11 3.09
N ALA A 76 -0.08 -1.64 3.04
CA ALA A 76 -1.28 -0.81 2.92
C ALA A 76 -1.45 0.15 4.12
N LYS A 77 -1.26 -0.37 5.34
CA LYS A 77 -1.33 0.41 6.58
C LYS A 77 -0.30 1.53 6.64
N ASP A 78 0.94 1.23 6.25
CA ASP A 78 2.03 2.21 6.28
C ASP A 78 1.86 3.28 5.21
N TRP A 79 1.25 2.95 4.07
CA TRP A 79 0.82 3.96 3.09
C TRP A 79 -0.20 4.93 3.70
N TYR A 80 -1.30 4.43 4.27
CA TYR A 80 -2.32 5.31 4.87
C TYR A 80 -1.81 6.10 6.08
N SER A 81 -0.86 5.54 6.82
CA SER A 81 -0.20 6.22 7.93
C SER A 81 0.89 7.22 7.50
N ALA A 82 1.05 7.48 6.20
CA ALA A 82 2.08 8.34 5.61
C ALA A 82 3.52 7.98 6.04
N ARG A 83 3.80 6.68 6.21
CA ARG A 83 5.12 6.15 6.60
C ARG A 83 5.99 5.74 5.41
N ILE A 84 5.43 5.71 4.21
CA ILE A 84 6.17 5.39 2.99
C ILE A 84 6.91 6.63 2.50
N LEU A 85 8.25 6.59 2.59
CA LEU A 85 9.13 7.69 2.17
C LEU A 85 9.61 7.57 0.73
N VAL A 86 9.40 6.41 0.10
CA VAL A 86 9.84 6.13 -1.27
C VAL A 86 8.71 6.49 -2.25
N PRO A 87 8.98 7.19 -3.37
CA PRO A 87 7.97 7.48 -4.38
C PRO A 87 7.34 6.22 -4.98
N VAL A 88 6.04 6.29 -5.29
CA VAL A 88 5.26 5.15 -5.84
C VAL A 88 5.87 4.62 -7.13
N GLU A 89 6.42 5.50 -7.97
CA GLU A 89 7.04 5.18 -9.25
C GLU A 89 8.28 4.31 -9.06
N GLN A 90 9.09 4.58 -8.03
CA GLN A 90 10.25 3.75 -7.69
C GLN A 90 9.81 2.40 -7.12
N ILE A 91 8.68 2.35 -6.39
CA ILE A 91 8.10 1.09 -5.92
C ILE A 91 7.64 0.23 -7.11
N LYS A 92 6.96 0.83 -8.09
CA LYS A 92 6.55 0.17 -9.34
C LYS A 92 7.75 -0.37 -10.11
N GLU A 93 8.79 0.45 -10.30
CA GLU A 93 10.01 0.05 -10.99
C GLU A 93 10.64 -1.18 -10.31
N LYS A 94 10.79 -1.16 -8.98
CA LYS A 94 11.31 -2.30 -8.22
C LYS A 94 10.46 -3.56 -8.39
N LEU A 95 9.14 -3.44 -8.32
CA LEU A 95 8.22 -4.59 -8.44
C LEU A 95 8.23 -5.22 -9.83
N PHE A 96 8.32 -4.42 -10.90
CA PHE A 96 8.15 -4.89 -12.28
C PHE A 96 9.46 -5.14 -13.03
N GLN A 97 10.57 -4.55 -12.59
CA GLN A 97 11.88 -4.69 -13.24
C GLN A 97 12.91 -5.42 -12.35
N GLY A 98 12.60 -5.66 -11.08
CA GLY A 98 13.48 -6.35 -10.16
C GLY A 98 13.60 -7.85 -10.46
N ASN A 99 14.83 -8.34 -10.61
CA ASN A 99 15.09 -9.77 -10.59
C ASN A 99 14.79 -10.34 -9.19
N GLY A 100 13.81 -11.25 -9.09
CA GLY A 100 13.63 -12.12 -7.92
C GLY A 100 13.55 -11.41 -6.57
N LEU A 101 12.58 -10.51 -6.40
CA LEU A 101 12.24 -9.96 -5.08
C LEU A 101 11.85 -11.09 -4.13
N ASP A 102 12.35 -10.99 -2.90
CA ASP A 102 11.84 -11.79 -1.77
C ASP A 102 10.30 -11.64 -1.69
N SER A 103 9.58 -12.76 -1.52
CA SER A 103 8.12 -12.80 -1.61
C SER A 103 7.44 -11.96 -0.54
N ASN A 104 8.05 -11.82 0.64
CA ASN A 104 7.57 -10.94 1.71
C ASN A 104 7.70 -9.47 1.29
N VAL A 105 8.85 -9.10 0.73
CA VAL A 105 9.11 -7.73 0.23
C VAL A 105 8.18 -7.39 -0.94
N TYR A 106 7.97 -8.33 -1.85
CA TYR A 106 7.02 -8.20 -2.95
C TYR A 106 5.60 -7.95 -2.45
N ALA A 107 5.12 -8.76 -1.49
CA ALA A 107 3.79 -8.60 -0.91
C ALA A 107 3.62 -7.25 -0.22
N TYR A 108 4.61 -6.81 0.57
CA TYR A 108 4.59 -5.50 1.23
C TYR A 108 4.44 -4.35 0.24
N TYR A 109 5.30 -4.29 -0.78
CA TYR A 109 5.22 -3.21 -1.77
C TYR A 109 3.99 -3.32 -2.67
N SER A 110 3.47 -4.53 -2.89
CA SER A 110 2.17 -4.72 -3.55
C SER A 110 1.04 -4.11 -2.72
N GLY A 111 1.08 -4.25 -1.39
CA GLY A 111 0.13 -3.62 -0.48
C GLY A 111 0.22 -2.09 -0.47
N VAL A 112 1.43 -1.54 -0.46
CA VAL A 112 1.66 -0.09 -0.61
C VAL A 112 1.06 0.43 -1.90
N LEU A 113 1.36 -0.25 -3.02
CA LEU A 113 0.90 0.15 -4.34
C LEU A 113 -0.62 0.08 -4.45
N PHE A 114 -1.22 -1.01 -3.97
CA PHE A 114 -2.67 -1.18 -3.95
C PHE A 114 -3.36 -0.07 -3.14
N ALA A 115 -2.87 0.23 -1.94
CA ALA A 115 -3.44 1.28 -1.10
C ALA A 115 -3.33 2.67 -1.74
N SER A 116 -2.20 2.94 -2.42
CA SER A 116 -1.97 4.16 -3.18
C SER A 116 -2.92 4.32 -4.38
N GLU A 117 -3.12 3.24 -5.13
CA GLU A 117 -4.04 3.23 -6.27
C GLU A 117 -5.50 3.35 -5.81
N LEU A 118 -5.89 2.69 -4.72
CA LEU A 118 -7.22 2.82 -4.14
C LEU A 118 -7.50 4.26 -3.70
N GLN A 119 -6.57 4.90 -2.99
CA GLN A 119 -6.69 6.31 -2.61
C GLN A 119 -6.78 7.23 -3.84
N THR A 120 -5.93 7.00 -4.84
CA THR A 120 -5.95 7.76 -6.11
C THR A 120 -7.30 7.61 -6.82
N ASN A 121 -7.86 6.41 -6.85
CA ASN A 121 -9.16 6.14 -7.47
C ASN A 121 -10.29 6.91 -6.78
N PHE A 122 -10.31 6.94 -5.44
CA PHE A 122 -11.29 7.77 -4.71
C PHE A 122 -11.10 9.26 -5.00
N ASN A 123 -9.87 9.77 -4.99
CA ASN A 123 -9.58 11.17 -5.33
C ASN A 123 -10.00 11.54 -6.77
N ARG A 124 -10.05 10.56 -7.68
CA ARG A 124 -10.53 10.75 -9.06
C ARG A 124 -12.06 10.83 -9.15
N LEU A 125 -12.80 10.17 -8.24
CA LEU A 125 -14.26 10.27 -8.19
C LEU A 125 -14.69 11.67 -7.78
N SER A 126 -14.11 12.21 -6.71
CA SER A 126 -14.21 13.62 -6.35
C SER A 126 -13.04 14.02 -5.43
N SER A 127 -12.71 15.31 -5.39
CA SER A 127 -11.62 15.82 -4.57
C SER A 127 -11.83 15.63 -3.07
N THR A 128 -13.06 15.42 -2.62
CA THR A 128 -13.42 15.18 -1.21
C THR A 128 -13.72 13.73 -0.90
N CYS A 129 -13.84 12.86 -1.91
CA CYS A 129 -14.29 11.49 -1.70
C CYS A 129 -13.40 10.70 -0.71
N TRP A 130 -12.08 10.81 -0.84
CA TRP A 130 -11.15 10.15 0.09
C TRP A 130 -11.30 10.63 1.53
N SER A 131 -11.74 11.88 1.77
CA SER A 131 -11.95 12.40 3.13
C SER A 131 -13.08 11.69 3.89
N HIS A 132 -13.93 10.93 3.20
CA HIS A 132 -14.98 10.12 3.81
C HIS A 132 -14.52 8.71 4.21
N ILE A 133 -13.30 8.32 3.84
CA ILE A 133 -12.74 7.01 4.14
C ILE A 133 -12.00 7.05 5.48
N ASP A 134 -12.48 6.26 6.43
CA ASP A 134 -11.74 5.91 7.64
C ASP A 134 -10.64 4.90 7.28
N GLN A 135 -9.39 5.36 7.37
CA GLN A 135 -8.22 4.59 6.92
C GLN A 135 -7.99 3.33 7.73
N ALA A 136 -8.32 3.34 9.02
CA ALA A 136 -8.17 2.16 9.89
C ALA A 136 -9.15 1.07 9.45
N SER A 137 -10.41 1.43 9.23
CA SER A 137 -11.46 0.52 8.76
C SER A 137 -11.19 0.04 7.34
N ALA A 138 -10.70 0.91 6.45
CA ALA A 138 -10.24 0.50 5.12
C ALA A 138 -9.10 -0.53 5.21
N THR A 139 -8.09 -0.28 6.05
CA THR A 139 -7.00 -1.24 6.28
C THR A 139 -7.52 -2.59 6.81
N GLN A 140 -8.49 -2.57 7.73
CA GLN A 140 -9.14 -3.79 8.22
C GLN A 140 -9.85 -4.54 7.09
N GLY A 141 -10.60 -3.84 6.24
CA GLY A 141 -11.28 -4.44 5.08
C GLY A 141 -10.32 -5.08 4.10
N ILE A 142 -9.19 -4.42 3.80
CA ILE A 142 -8.11 -4.97 2.97
C ILE A 142 -7.55 -6.25 3.60
N TYR A 143 -7.23 -6.21 4.89
CA TYR A 143 -6.62 -7.34 5.58
C TYR A 143 -7.55 -8.56 5.63
N ASP A 144 -8.82 -8.35 6.00
CA ASP A 144 -9.83 -9.40 6.04
C ASP A 144 -10.07 -10.00 4.65
N ALA A 145 -10.16 -9.17 3.60
CA ALA A 145 -10.29 -9.65 2.22
C ALA A 145 -9.13 -10.54 1.79
N MET A 146 -7.89 -10.15 2.12
CA MET A 146 -6.70 -10.96 1.80
C MET A 146 -6.68 -12.28 2.58
N LEU A 147 -7.09 -12.28 3.85
CA LEU A 147 -7.25 -13.51 4.64
C LEU A 147 -8.35 -14.42 4.08
N ASP A 148 -9.48 -13.85 3.68
CA ASP A 148 -10.60 -14.59 3.10
C ASP A 148 -10.23 -15.18 1.74
N LEU A 149 -9.53 -14.43 0.89
CA LEU A 149 -8.94 -14.91 -0.37
C LEU A 149 -7.99 -16.09 -0.12
N GLN A 150 -7.03 -15.93 0.80
CA GLN A 150 -6.09 -16.98 1.17
C GLN A 150 -6.78 -18.24 1.72
N ASN A 151 -7.93 -18.06 2.36
CA ASN A 151 -8.68 -19.14 2.98
C ASN A 151 -9.84 -19.69 2.17
N ASN A 152 -10.07 -19.16 0.97
CA ASN A 152 -11.23 -19.48 0.14
C ASN A 152 -12.56 -19.30 0.90
N ARG A 153 -12.68 -18.17 1.60
CA ARG A 153 -13.82 -17.75 2.43
C ARG A 153 -14.32 -16.36 2.06
N VAL A 154 -14.05 -15.93 0.83
CA VAL A 154 -14.54 -14.65 0.29
C VAL A 154 -16.05 -14.58 0.48
N ARG A 155 -16.53 -13.43 0.97
CA ARG A 155 -17.96 -13.15 1.12
C ARG A 155 -18.67 -13.24 -0.23
N ALA A 156 -19.97 -13.57 -0.20
CA ALA A 156 -20.78 -13.61 -1.40
C ALA A 156 -20.84 -12.22 -2.07
N GLU A 157 -21.02 -12.20 -3.39
CA GLU A 157 -21.13 -10.95 -4.17
C GLU A 157 -22.30 -10.07 -3.72
N ASP A 158 -23.35 -10.69 -3.16
CA ASP A 158 -24.56 -10.04 -2.64
C ASP A 158 -24.57 -9.93 -1.09
N ASP A 159 -23.41 -10.05 -0.43
CA ASP A 159 -23.30 -9.83 1.02
C ASP A 159 -23.85 -8.44 1.38
N GLU A 160 -24.94 -8.43 2.16
CA GLU A 160 -25.69 -7.22 2.49
C GLU A 160 -24.82 -6.16 3.19
N TYR A 161 -23.89 -6.59 4.06
CA TYR A 161 -23.02 -5.69 4.79
C TYR A 161 -22.03 -5.00 3.86
N ILE A 162 -21.49 -5.72 2.88
CA ILE A 162 -20.59 -5.16 1.85
C ILE A 162 -21.38 -4.24 0.91
N ALA A 163 -22.50 -4.71 0.36
CA ALA A 163 -23.31 -3.95 -0.59
C ALA A 163 -23.77 -2.60 -0.02
N GLN A 164 -24.32 -2.60 1.21
CA GLN A 164 -24.77 -1.37 1.86
C GLN A 164 -23.63 -0.38 2.13
N GLY A 165 -22.44 -0.87 2.50
CA GLY A 165 -21.28 -0.02 2.73
C GLY A 165 -20.77 0.63 1.44
N SER A 166 -20.66 -0.14 0.36
CA SER A 166 -20.24 0.36 -0.96
C SER A 166 -21.25 1.36 -1.54
N GLU A 167 -22.56 1.15 -1.35
CA GLU A 167 -23.58 2.13 -1.76
C GLU A 167 -23.48 3.45 -1.00
N GLN A 168 -23.18 3.41 0.30
CA GLN A 168 -23.04 4.62 1.12
C GLN A 168 -21.89 5.50 0.61
N ILE A 169 -20.74 4.91 0.27
CA ILE A 169 -19.61 5.69 -0.24
C ILE A 169 -19.91 6.26 -1.63
N LEU A 170 -20.59 5.50 -2.49
CA LEU A 170 -20.96 5.96 -3.83
C LEU A 170 -21.81 7.25 -3.74
N LYS A 171 -22.82 7.26 -2.87
CA LYS A 171 -23.68 8.42 -2.61
C LYS A 171 -22.91 9.64 -2.08
N LEU A 172 -21.79 9.45 -1.40
CA LEU A 172 -20.93 10.54 -0.91
C LEU A 172 -19.98 11.07 -1.99
N CYS A 173 -19.52 10.19 -2.88
CA CYS A 173 -18.46 10.48 -3.84
C CYS A 173 -18.93 10.92 -5.23
N THR A 174 -20.21 10.73 -5.57
CA THR A 174 -20.81 11.14 -6.85
C THR A 174 -21.61 12.44 -6.77
N LYS A 175 -21.39 13.24 -5.72
CA LYS A 175 -22.04 14.56 -5.56
C LYS A 175 -21.28 15.66 -6.27
#